data_AF-A0A7S0ABA7-F1
#
_entry.id   AF-A0A7S0ABA7-F1
#
_cell.length_a   1.000
_cell.length_b   1.000
_cell.length_c   1.000
_cell.angle_alpha   90.00
_cell.angle_beta   90.00
_cell.angle_gamma   90.00
#
_symmetry.space_group_name_H-M   'P 1'
#
loop_
_entity.id
_entity.type
_entity.pdbx_description
1 polymer ?
#
loop_
_entity_poly.entity_id
_entity_poly.type
_entity_poly.pdbx_seq_one_letter_code
_entity_poly.pdbx_strand_id
1 'polypeptide(L)'
;GSPLSHSAVRGGTAGLDYQGVYCLVPSLLPGQPYHFMVQAVNKLGASPWMKCRLNPVQTDGWLPATMKAVEAVREERTSSTVVLKWELPRCNGSPLSHLELKLLIRDVDEGVPERAELRS
;
A
#
# COMPACT_ATOMS: atom_id res chain seq x y z
N GLY A 1 12.51 12.56 17.02
CA GLY A 1 13.96 12.32 16.84
C GLY A 1 14.17 11.71 15.48
N SER A 2 14.94 12.39 14.62
CA SER A 2 15.12 12.08 13.19
C SER A 2 15.67 10.66 12.93
N PRO A 3 15.28 10.00 11.83
CA PRO A 3 15.86 8.71 11.45
C PRO A 3 17.24 8.95 10.82
N LEU A 4 18.26 8.33 11.41
CA LEU A 4 19.61 8.34 10.87
C LEU A 4 19.67 7.50 9.61
N SER A 5 20.24 8.12 8.59
CA SER A 5 20.59 7.59 7.28
C SER A 5 21.39 6.29 7.39
N HIS A 6 20.81 5.16 7.02
CA HIS A 6 21.57 3.93 6.82
C HIS A 6 22.04 3.87 5.37
N SER A 7 23.27 4.36 5.18
CA SER A 7 24.06 4.24 3.97
C SER A 7 24.08 2.78 3.50
N ALA A 8 23.70 2.57 2.25
CA ALA A 8 23.95 1.31 1.56
C ALA A 8 25.47 1.03 1.56
N VAL A 9 25.88 -0.18 1.95
CA VAL A 9 27.26 -0.61 1.75
C VAL A 9 27.30 -1.57 0.56
N ARG A 10 27.90 -1.07 -0.52
CA ARG A 10 28.45 -1.88 -1.61
C ARG A 10 29.58 -2.73 -1.05
N GLY A 11 29.46 -4.05 -1.22
CA GLY A 11 30.50 -5.01 -1.64
C GLY A 11 31.81 -5.13 -0.85
N GLY A 12 32.22 -6.39 -0.63
CA GLY A 12 33.64 -6.76 -0.63
C GLY A 12 34.15 -7.44 0.64
N THR A 13 34.16 -8.78 0.61
CA THR A 13 35.08 -9.74 1.26
C THR A 13 35.92 -9.34 2.48
N ALA A 14 35.77 -10.18 3.52
CA ALA A 14 36.62 -10.49 4.67
C ALA A 14 36.17 -9.86 6.00
N GLY A 15 35.55 -10.69 6.84
CA GLY A 15 34.93 -10.32 8.11
C GLY A 15 33.41 -10.37 7.96
N LEU A 16 32.80 -11.43 8.47
CA LEU A 16 31.35 -11.65 8.41
C LEU A 16 30.62 -10.44 9.02
N ASP A 17 29.87 -9.71 8.20
CA ASP A 17 28.84 -8.78 8.69
C ASP A 17 27.47 -9.26 8.16
N TYR A 18 26.98 -10.34 8.78
CA TYR A 18 25.58 -10.71 8.69
C TYR A 18 24.83 -9.77 9.63
N GLN A 19 24.09 -8.80 9.11
CA GLN A 19 22.87 -8.39 9.82
C GLN A 19 21.77 -9.44 9.60
N GLY A 20 22.01 -10.63 10.14
CA GLY A 20 20.98 -11.61 10.52
C GLY A 20 20.36 -12.47 9.42
N VAL A 21 19.67 -13.51 9.89
CA VAL A 21 18.85 -14.47 9.13
C VAL A 21 17.45 -13.91 8.79
N TYR A 22 17.29 -12.59 8.76
CA TYR A 22 16.00 -11.92 8.57
C TYR A 22 16.12 -10.74 7.59
N CYS A 23 15.03 -10.44 6.90
CA CYS A 23 14.91 -9.31 5.98
C CYS A 23 13.54 -8.66 6.17
N LEU A 24 13.53 -7.34 6.45
CA LEU A 24 12.31 -6.55 6.46
C LEU A 24 11.97 -6.12 5.02
N VAL A 25 10.78 -6.44 4.55
CA VAL A 25 10.30 -6.04 3.22
C VAL A 25 9.31 -4.87 3.38
N PRO A 26 9.71 -3.62 3.13
CA PRO A 26 8.82 -2.46 3.25
C PRO A 26 7.86 -2.35 2.06
N SER A 27 6.89 -1.43 2.17
CA SER A 27 6.03 -0.98 1.06
C SER A 27 5.13 -2.06 0.43
N LEU A 28 4.80 -3.10 1.20
CA LEU A 28 3.73 -4.03 0.86
C LEU A 28 2.36 -3.37 1.07
N LEU A 29 1.38 -3.74 0.25
CA LEU A 29 0.01 -3.28 0.37
C LEU A 29 -0.69 -4.06 1.49
N PRO A 30 -1.43 -3.38 2.39
CA PRO A 30 -2.16 -4.06 3.44
C PRO A 30 -3.16 -5.08 2.91
N GLY A 31 -3.31 -6.19 3.62
CA GLY A 31 -4.22 -7.27 3.24
C GLY A 31 -3.93 -8.01 1.94
N GLN A 32 -2.81 -7.75 1.26
CA GLN A 32 -2.49 -8.40 -0.01
C GLN A 32 -1.67 -9.68 0.22
N PRO A 33 -2.00 -10.81 -0.45
CA PRO A 33 -1.17 -12.01 -0.40
C PRO A 33 0.12 -11.84 -1.21
N TYR A 34 1.25 -12.22 -0.60
CA TYR A 34 2.59 -12.19 -1.20
C TYR A 34 3.26 -13.56 -1.15
N HIS A 35 4.14 -13.81 -2.13
CA HIS A 35 4.96 -15.01 -2.21
C HIS A 35 6.42 -14.65 -2.10
N PHE A 36 7.12 -15.22 -1.13
CA PHE A 36 8.53 -14.96 -0.91
C PHE A 36 9.39 -16.18 -1.24
N MET A 37 10.55 -15.93 -1.84
CA MET A 37 11.59 -16.92 -2.10
C MET A 37 12.97 -16.37 -1.72
N VAL A 38 13.87 -17.25 -1.30
CA VAL A 38 15.26 -16.91 -0.96
C VAL A 38 16.22 -17.92 -1.57
N GLN A 39 17.40 -17.47 -1.98
CA GLN A 39 18.51 -18.32 -2.40
C GLN A 39 19.81 -17.79 -1.78
N ALA A 40 20.75 -18.69 -1.51
CA ALA A 40 22.10 -18.31 -1.12
C ALA A 40 22.93 -18.02 -2.38
N VAL A 41 23.73 -16.95 -2.37
CA VAL A 41 24.62 -16.60 -3.49
C VAL A 41 26.03 -16.41 -2.96
N ASN A 42 27.01 -16.99 -3.64
CA ASN A 42 28.42 -16.75 -3.41
C ASN A 42 29.14 -16.51 -4.76
N LYS A 43 30.46 -16.32 -4.73
CA LYS A 43 31.27 -16.06 -5.94
C LYS A 43 31.23 -17.16 -7.00
N LEU A 44 30.86 -18.40 -6.63
CA LEU A 44 30.79 -19.55 -7.54
C LEU A 44 29.39 -19.71 -8.15
N GLY A 45 28.35 -19.16 -7.53
CA GLY A 45 26.99 -19.24 -8.05
C GLY A 45 25.91 -19.10 -6.98
N ALA A 46 24.68 -19.42 -7.36
CA ALA A 46 23.50 -19.39 -6.51
C ALA A 46 22.99 -20.80 -6.19
N SER A 47 22.45 -20.99 -4.99
CA SER A 47 21.64 -22.17 -4.67
C SER A 47 20.31 -22.14 -5.44
N PRO A 48 19.57 -23.25 -5.49
CA PRO A 48 18.17 -23.22 -5.90
C PRO A 48 17.35 -22.26 -5.02
N TRP A 49 16.32 -21.66 -5.60
CA TRP A 49 15.35 -20.85 -4.87
C TRP A 49 14.50 -21.69 -3.93
N MET A 50 14.36 -21.23 -2.69
CA MET A 50 13.49 -21.85 -1.68
C MET A 50 12.28 -20.96 -1.40
N LYS A 51 11.07 -21.55 -1.43
CA LYS A 51 9.82 -20.87 -1.09
C LYS A 51 9.68 -20.71 0.43
N CYS A 52 9.12 -19.58 0.88
CA CYS A 52 8.66 -19.42 2.26
C CYS A 52 7.60 -20.49 2.60
N ARG A 53 7.68 -21.03 3.83
CA ARG A 53 6.77 -22.08 4.32
C ARG A 53 5.33 -21.60 4.50
N LEU A 54 5.14 -20.31 4.79
CA LEU A 54 3.84 -19.70 5.06
C LEU A 54 3.22 -19.03 3.82
N ASN A 55 3.58 -19.44 2.61
CA ASN A 55 3.05 -18.84 1.38
C ASN A 55 1.59 -19.26 1.10
N PRO A 56 0.70 -18.32 0.69
CA PRO A 56 0.95 -16.89 0.62
C PRO A 56 0.97 -16.25 2.01
N VAL A 57 1.91 -15.33 2.22
CA VAL A 57 1.96 -14.50 3.43
C VAL A 57 1.12 -13.26 3.16
N GLN A 58 0.13 -13.00 4.01
CA GLN A 58 -0.68 -11.79 3.92
C GLN A 58 -0.26 -10.82 5.03
N THR A 59 -0.09 -9.55 4.69
CA THR A 59 0.07 -8.49 5.69
C THR A 59 -1.25 -8.25 6.43
N ASP A 60 -1.18 -7.69 7.63
CA ASP A 60 -2.38 -7.27 8.35
C ASP A 60 -3.27 -6.34 7.52
N GLY A 61 -4.57 -6.37 7.82
CA GLY A 61 -5.54 -5.50 7.18
C GLY A 61 -5.37 -4.04 7.60
N TRP A 62 -5.87 -3.12 6.76
CA TRP A 62 -5.93 -1.69 7.08
C TRP A 62 -7.27 -1.08 6.66
N LEU A 63 -7.46 0.21 6.90
CA LEU A 63 -8.58 0.97 6.36
C LEU A 63 -8.67 0.79 4.84
N PRO A 64 -9.88 0.74 4.25
CA PRO A 64 -10.04 0.77 2.80
C PRO A 64 -9.30 1.96 2.17
N ALA A 65 -8.89 1.81 0.92
CA ALA A 65 -8.34 2.92 0.17
C ALA A 65 -9.37 4.04 -0.01
N THR A 66 -8.90 5.25 -0.29
CA THR A 66 -9.78 6.38 -0.64
C THR A 66 -10.65 6.01 -1.84
N MET A 67 -11.92 6.42 -1.81
CA MET A 67 -12.82 6.33 -2.96
C MET A 67 -12.19 7.04 -4.16
N LYS A 68 -12.32 6.44 -5.35
CA LYS A 68 -12.07 7.17 -6.59
C LYS A 68 -13.17 8.22 -6.80
N ALA A 69 -12.93 9.15 -7.73
CA ALA A 69 -13.89 10.19 -8.06
C ALA A 69 -15.27 9.60 -8.37
N VAL A 70 -16.30 10.19 -7.76
CA VAL A 70 -17.69 9.87 -8.05
C VAL A 70 -18.09 10.68 -9.29
N GLU A 71 -18.61 10.01 -10.30
CA GLU A 71 -19.00 10.63 -11.55
C GLU A 71 -20.51 10.54 -11.75
N ALA A 72 -21.13 11.62 -12.22
CA ALA A 72 -22.49 11.57 -12.73
C ALA A 72 -22.51 10.88 -14.09
N VAL A 73 -23.44 9.94 -14.28
CA VAL A 73 -23.74 9.34 -15.60
C VAL A 73 -24.59 10.36 -16.36
N ARG A 74 -23.98 11.06 -17.32
CA ARG A 74 -24.58 12.25 -17.93
C ARG A 74 -25.83 11.94 -18.74
N GLU A 75 -25.86 10.75 -19.33
CA GLU A 75 -26.95 10.23 -20.16
C GLU A 75 -28.14 9.75 -19.31
N GLU A 76 -27.92 9.47 -18.01
CA GLU A 76 -28.92 8.93 -17.08
C GLU A 76 -29.32 9.98 -16.03
N ARG A 77 -29.93 11.06 -16.51
CA ARG A 77 -30.47 12.13 -15.65
C ARG A 77 -31.82 12.61 -16.16
N THR A 78 -32.65 13.05 -15.22
CA THR A 78 -33.93 13.72 -15.52
C THR A 78 -33.95 15.10 -14.87
N SER A 79 -35.08 15.81 -14.93
CA SER A 79 -35.27 17.07 -14.21
C SER A 79 -35.20 16.91 -12.68
N SER A 80 -35.28 15.69 -12.14
CA SER A 80 -35.34 15.42 -10.70
C SER A 80 -34.47 14.24 -10.24
N THR A 81 -33.69 13.63 -11.13
CA THR A 81 -32.84 12.48 -10.79
C THR A 81 -31.47 12.59 -11.44
N VAL A 82 -30.46 12.06 -10.75
CA VAL A 82 -29.09 11.88 -11.26
C VAL A 82 -28.65 10.47 -10.88
N VAL A 83 -28.05 9.75 -11.82
CA VAL A 83 -27.34 8.51 -11.54
C VAL A 83 -25.86 8.81 -11.31
N LEU A 84 -25.33 8.29 -10.21
CA LEU A 84 -23.91 8.37 -9.87
C LEU A 84 -23.27 7.00 -10.08
N LYS A 85 -22.06 7.00 -10.61
CA LYS A 85 -21.19 5.82 -10.70
C LYS A 85 -19.89 6.09 -9.95
N TRP A 86 -19.34 5.04 -9.36
CA TRP A 86 -18.05 5.06 -8.69
C TRP A 86 -17.40 3.69 -8.82
N GLU A 87 -16.08 3.66 -8.63
CA GLU A 87 -15.35 2.41 -8.50
C GLU A 87 -15.12 2.10 -7.01
N LEU A 88 -15.31 0.83 -6.64
CA LEU A 88 -15.05 0.41 -5.27
C LEU A 88 -13.55 0.55 -4.94
N PRO A 89 -13.21 1.07 -3.74
CA PRO A 89 -11.84 1.16 -3.32
C PRO A 89 -11.32 -0.24 -2.97
N ARG A 90 -10.00 -0.35 -2.87
CA ARG A 90 -9.39 -1.55 -2.30
C ARG A 90 -9.78 -1.69 -0.84
N CYS A 91 -10.16 -2.91 -0.46
CA CYS A 91 -10.60 -3.23 0.88
C CYS A 91 -9.45 -3.46 1.88
N ASN A 92 -8.21 -3.54 1.37
CA ASN A 92 -6.99 -3.63 2.17
C ASN A 92 -7.01 -4.76 3.23
N GLY A 93 -7.58 -5.91 2.88
CA GLY A 93 -7.55 -7.12 3.72
C GLY A 93 -8.81 -7.41 4.52
N SER A 94 -9.76 -6.48 4.58
CA SER A 94 -11.07 -6.71 5.19
C SER A 94 -12.17 -6.31 4.20
N PRO A 95 -13.16 -7.18 3.89
CA PRO A 95 -14.21 -6.86 2.93
C PRO A 95 -14.96 -5.55 3.24
N LEU A 96 -15.34 -4.81 2.20
CA LEU A 96 -16.21 -3.65 2.35
C LEU A 96 -17.61 -4.11 2.76
N SER A 97 -18.21 -3.47 3.76
CA SER A 97 -19.55 -3.82 4.25
C SER A 97 -20.65 -2.94 3.67
N HIS A 98 -20.38 -1.64 3.49
CA HIS A 98 -21.32 -0.68 2.92
C HIS A 98 -20.56 0.55 2.37
N LEU A 99 -21.27 1.42 1.67
CA LEU A 99 -20.80 2.73 1.23
C LEU A 99 -21.73 3.80 1.78
N GLU A 100 -21.17 4.95 2.14
CA GLU A 100 -21.92 6.11 2.59
C GLU A 100 -21.85 7.21 1.53
N LEU A 101 -23.00 7.73 1.10
CA LEU A 101 -23.12 8.84 0.15
C LEU A 101 -23.69 10.06 0.88
N LYS A 102 -23.03 11.21 0.76
CA LYS A 102 -23.50 12.47 1.36
C LYS A 102 -23.98 13.43 0.26
N LEU A 103 -25.25 13.86 0.34
CA LEU A 103 -25.80 14.91 -0.53
C LEU A 103 -25.52 16.28 0.10
N LEU A 104 -24.89 17.16 -0.67
CA LEU A 104 -24.60 18.54 -0.29
C LEU A 104 -25.26 19.48 -1.31
N ILE A 105 -25.98 20.50 -0.81
CA ILE A 105 -26.66 21.50 -1.67
C ILE A 105 -25.73 22.67 -2.02
N ARG A 106 -24.62 22.81 -1.28
CA ARG A 106 -23.61 23.84 -1.48
C ARG A 106 -22.25 23.17 -1.50
N ASP A 107 -21.33 23.72 -2.30
CA ASP A 107 -19.94 23.30 -2.28
C ASP A 107 -19.39 23.49 -0.87
N VAL A 108 -18.72 22.45 -0.39
CA VAL A 108 -17.83 22.56 0.76
C VAL A 108 -16.46 22.73 0.12
N ASP A 109 -15.81 23.88 0.34
CA ASP A 109 -14.36 23.97 0.14
C ASP A 109 -13.76 22.89 1.05
N GLU A 110 -13.44 21.74 0.47
CA GLU A 110 -12.60 20.75 1.12
C GLU A 110 -11.26 21.44 1.30
N GLY A 111 -11.06 22.01 2.49
CA GLY A 111 -9.74 22.29 3.01
C GLY A 111 -8.99 20.98 3.03
N VAL A 112 -8.34 20.65 1.89
CA VAL A 112 -7.19 19.80 1.86
C VAL A 112 -6.31 20.34 2.97
N PRO A 113 -6.02 19.59 4.05
CA PRO A 113 -5.07 20.06 5.03
C PRO A 113 -3.76 20.22 4.27
N GLU A 114 -3.43 21.47 3.92
CA GLU A 114 -2.15 21.85 3.39
C GLU A 114 -1.17 21.37 4.45
N ARG A 115 -0.43 20.33 4.04
CA ARG A 115 0.57 19.62 4.81
C ARG A 115 1.29 20.62 5.70
N ALA A 116 0.90 20.66 6.98
CA ALA A 116 1.39 21.64 7.94
C ALA A 116 2.90 21.75 7.76
N GLU A 117 3.32 22.97 7.45
CA GLU A 117 4.66 23.30 7.07
C GLU A 117 5.64 22.63 8.04
N LEU A 118 6.52 21.82 7.48
CA LEU A 118 7.79 21.46 8.11
C LEU A 118 8.59 22.75 8.27
N ARG A 119 8.35 23.48 9.36
CA ARG A 119 9.21 24.55 9.87
C ARG A 119 8.99 24.77 11.36
N SER A 120 9.82 24.09 12.14
CA SER A 120 10.56 24.69 13.26
C SER A 120 11.79 23.83 13.55
#